data_AF-A0A967HWM2-F1
#
_entry.id   AF-A0A967HWM2-F1
#
_cell.length_a   1.000
_cell.length_b   1.000
_cell.length_c   1.000
_cell.angle_alpha   90.00
_cell.angle_beta   90.00
_cell.angle_gamma   90.00
#
_symmetry.space_group_name_H-M   'P 1'
#
loop_
_entity.id
_entity.type
_entity.pdbx_description
1 polymer ?
#
loop_
_entity_poly.entity_id
_entity_poly.type
_entity_poly.pdbx_seq_one_letter_code
_entity_poly.pdbx_strand_id
1 'polypeptide(L)' 'MDVNIHPIDFGFNQCYIIQSEGTVMVDGGSPNKIEEFMNVMERIPVEPEDIQLIILTHGHFDHIGSAKEIKEVT' A
#
# COMPACT_ATOMS: atom_id res chain seq x y z
N MET A 1 -20.31 9.53 -2.86
CA MET A 1 -19.00 9.23 -2.27
C MET A 1 -18.20 8.59 -3.37
N ASP A 2 -17.19 9.32 -3.86
CA ASP A 2 -16.29 8.77 -4.85
C ASP A 2 -15.26 7.87 -4.15
N VAL A 3 -14.95 6.75 -4.77
CA VAL A 3 -13.94 5.81 -4.30
C VAL A 3 -12.95 5.63 -5.43
N ASN A 4 -11.70 5.98 -5.17
CA ASN A 4 -10.58 5.72 -6.07
C ASN A 4 -9.81 4.50 -5.57
N ILE A 5 -9.57 3.55 -6.46
CA ILE A 5 -8.77 2.36 -6.16
C ILE A 5 -7.52 2.44 -7.02
N HIS A 6 -6.37 2.52 -6.36
CA HIS A 6 -5.05 2.57 -6.98
C HIS A 6 -4.38 1.21 -6.81
N PRO A 7 -4.28 0.39 -7.88
CA PRO A 7 -3.57 -0.87 -7.81
C PRO A 7 -2.05 -0.62 -7.79
N ILE A 8 -1.35 -1.31 -6.91
CA ILE A 8 0.11 -1.28 -6.81
C ILE A 8 0.66 -2.62 -7.30
N ASP A 9 1.47 -2.56 -8.35
CA ASP A 9 2.19 -3.72 -8.88
C ASP A 9 3.49 -3.94 -8.09
N PHE A 10 3.48 -4.94 -7.22
CA PHE A 10 4.67 -5.42 -6.51
C PHE A 10 5.24 -6.72 -7.13
N GLY A 11 4.88 -7.00 -8.39
CA GLY A 11 5.32 -8.14 -9.16
C GLY A 11 4.47 -9.38 -8.91
N PHE A 12 4.82 -10.17 -7.89
CA PHE A 12 4.16 -11.45 -7.61
C PHE A 12 2.73 -11.30 -7.08
N ASN A 13 2.43 -10.16 -6.45
CA ASN A 13 1.12 -9.85 -5.87
C ASN A 13 0.70 -8.42 -6.17
N GLN A 14 -0.61 -8.19 -5.99
CA GLN A 14 -1.22 -6.88 -6.08
C GLN A 14 -1.48 -6.35 -4.68
N CYS A 15 -1.02 -5.13 -4.41
CA CYS A 15 -1.48 -4.34 -3.27
C CYS A 15 -2.44 -3.25 -3.78
N TYR A 16 -3.19 -2.64 -2.87
CA TYR A 16 -4.15 -1.59 -3.26
C TYR A 16 -4.13 -0.43 -2.28
N ILE A 17 -4.28 0.79 -2.80
CA ILE A 17 -4.67 1.96 -2.01
C ILE A 17 -6.11 2.30 -2.38
N ILE A 18 -6.98 2.35 -1.36
CA ILE A 18 -8.39 2.69 -1.49
C ILE A 18 -8.58 4.06 -0.85
N GLN A 19 -8.90 5.05 -1.66
CA GLN A 19 -9.07 6.46 -1.26
C GLN A 19 -10.54 6.86 -1.33
N SER A 20 -11.09 7.30 -0.21
CA SER A 20 -12.43 7.88 -0.09
C SER A 20 -12.45 8.96 1.02
N GLU A 21 -13.36 8.88 2.00
CA GLU A 21 -13.31 9.73 3.20
C GLU A 21 -12.08 9.49 4.09
N GLY A 22 -11.44 8.33 3.93
CA GLY A 22 -10.14 7.97 4.46
C GLY A 22 -9.38 7.12 3.46
N THR A 23 -8.09 6.89 3.72
CA THR A 23 -7.22 6.11 2.85
C THR A 23 -6.78 4.83 3.55
N VAL A 24 -6.97 3.70 2.88
CA VAL A 24 -6.61 2.37 3.37
C VAL A 24 -5.69 1.69 2.37
N MET A 25 -4.65 1.04 2.85
CA MET A 25 -3.83 0.13 2.08
C MET A 25 -4.23 -1.33 2.33
N VAL A 26 -4.28 -2.14 1.28
CA VAL A 26 -4.51 -3.59 1.34
C VAL A 26 -3.22 -4.30 0.90
N ASP A 27 -2.73 -5.17 1.77
CA ASP A 27 -1.42 -5.85 1.73
C ASP A 27 -0.21 -4.91 1.74
N GLY A 28 0.98 -5.47 1.97
CA GLY A 28 2.27 -4.79 2.08
C GLY A 28 3.35 -5.42 1.20
N GLY A 29 2.99 -6.29 0.27
CA GLY A 29 3.91 -6.86 -0.73
C GLY A 29 4.93 -7.85 -0.22
N SER A 30 5.87 -8.18 -1.11
CA SER A 30 7.08 -8.93 -0.78
C SER A 30 8.10 -8.06 -0.04
N PRO A 31 9.14 -8.62 0.59
CA PRO A 31 10.18 -7.84 1.26
C PRO A 31 10.93 -6.89 0.32
N ASN A 32 11.44 -5.78 0.88
CA ASN A 32 12.24 -4.74 0.20
C ASN A 32 11.49 -3.99 -0.92
N LYS A 33 10.22 -3.64 -0.69
CA LYS A 33 9.36 -2.93 -1.66
C LYS A 33 9.13 -1.46 -1.34
N ILE A 34 9.88 -0.89 -0.40
CA ILE A 34 9.69 0.50 0.03
C ILE A 34 9.98 1.51 -1.08
N GLU A 35 10.98 1.27 -1.93
CA GLU A 35 11.28 2.16 -3.05
C GLU A 35 10.16 2.14 -4.10
N GLU A 36 9.64 0.96 -4.45
CA GLU A 36 8.49 0.82 -5.34
C GLU A 36 7.23 1.45 -4.77
N PHE A 37 7.00 1.33 -3.46
CA PHE A 37 5.91 2.01 -2.75
C PHE A 37 6.02 3.53 -2.92
N MET A 38 7.16 4.13 -2.59
CA MET A 38 7.36 5.59 -2.70
C MET A 38 7.20 6.08 -4.14
N ASN A 39 7.72 5.34 -5.12
CA ASN A 39 7.54 5.63 -6.55
C ASN A 39 6.07 5.63 -6.99
N VAL A 40 5.21 4.84 -6.34
CA VAL A 40 3.77 4.80 -6.61
C VAL A 40 3.08 5.99 -5.97
N MET A 41 3.45 6.35 -4.74
CA MET A 41 2.92 7.51 -4.03
C MET A 41 3.16 8.81 -4.81
N GLU A 42 4.32 8.95 -5.47
CA GLU A 42 4.61 10.10 -6.36
C GLU A 42 3.69 10.20 -7.58
N ARG A 43 2.95 9.13 -7.93
CA ARG A 43 2.14 9.05 -9.17
C ARG A 43 0.63 9.13 -8.91
N ILE A 44 0.20 9.08 -7.66
CA ILE A 44 -1.20 9.11 -7.26
C ILE A 44 -1.45 10.32 -6.35
N PRO A 45 -2.68 10.86 -6.29
CA PRO A 45 -3.00 12.01 -5.46
C PRO A 45 -3.24 11.59 -3.99
N VAL A 46 -2.26 10.92 -3.39
CA VAL A 46 -2.28 10.41 -2.01
C VAL A 46 -0.86 10.56 -1.45
N GLU A 47 -0.71 11.17 -0.29
CA GLU A 47 0.56 11.18 0.45
C GLU A 47 0.66 9.92 1.34
N PRO A 48 1.86 9.39 1.63
CA PRO A 48 2.02 8.24 2.53
C PRO A 48 1.28 8.41 3.86
N GLU A 49 1.36 9.59 4.47
CA GLU A 49 0.77 9.93 5.76
C GLU A 49 -0.78 10.00 5.73
N ASP A 50 -1.39 10.00 4.54
CA ASP A 50 -2.84 9.90 4.41
C ASP A 50 -3.35 8.47 4.67
N ILE A 51 -2.48 7.45 4.59
CA ILE A 51 -2.85 6.04 4.78
C ILE A 51 -3.06 5.75 6.27
N GLN A 52 -4.33 5.69 6.68
CA GLN A 52 -4.72 5.55 8.09
C GLN A 52 -4.75 4.10 8.57
N LEU A 53 -4.80 3.14 7.64
CA LEU A 53 -4.96 1.72 7.94
C LEU A 53 -4.29 0.86 6.88
N ILE A 54 -3.55 -0.15 7.34
CA ILE A 54 -3.01 -1.23 6.51
C ILE A 54 -3.77 -2.51 6.88
N ILE A 55 -4.44 -3.13 5.91
CA ILE A 55 -5.15 -4.40 6.07
C ILE A 55 -4.34 -5.49 5.39
N LEU A 56 -3.90 -6.49 6.14
CA LEU A 56 -3.23 -7.67 5.59
C LEU A 56 -4.26 -8.76 5.32
N THR A 57 -4.30 -9.29 4.10
CA THR A 57 -5.25 -10.34 3.71
C THR A 57 -4.93 -11.67 4.41
N HIS A 58 -3.65 -12.06 4.44
CA HIS A 58 -3.15 -13.25 5.10
C HIS A 58 -1.63 -13.17 5.32
N GLY A 59 -1.06 -14.15 6.04
CA GLY A 59 0.31 -14.10 6.57
C GLY A 59 1.42 -14.69 5.68
N HIS A 60 1.28 -14.70 4.36
CA HIS A 60 2.38 -15.13 3.47
C HIS A 60 3.35 -13.99 3.20
N PHE A 61 4.62 -14.36 2.98
CA PHE A 61 5.76 -13.42 2.91
C PHE A 61 5.60 -12.35 1.83
N ASP A 62 4.85 -12.68 0.80
CA ASP A 62 4.64 -11.93 -0.42
C ASP A 62 3.46 -10.94 -0.30
N HIS A 63 2.73 -10.99 0.82
CA HIS A 63 1.68 -10.05 1.22
C HIS A 63 2.08 -9.17 2.41
N ILE A 64 2.95 -9.65 3.31
CA ILE A 64 3.30 -8.94 4.56
C ILE A 64 4.73 -8.41 4.60
N GLY A 65 5.53 -8.71 3.58
CA GLY A 65 6.98 -8.58 3.56
C GLY A 65 7.50 -7.17 3.80
N SER A 66 6.86 -6.14 3.24
CA SER A 66 7.21 -4.74 3.46
C SER A 66 6.23 -3.97 4.34
N ALA A 67 5.28 -4.65 4.98
CA ALA A 67 4.26 -4.01 5.82
C ALA A 67 4.86 -3.16 6.96
N LYS A 68 6.00 -3.60 7.53
CA LYS A 68 6.70 -2.83 8.57
C LYS A 68 7.30 -1.53 8.02
N GLU A 69 8.02 -1.61 6.91
CA GLU A 69 8.70 -0.47 6.29
C GLU A 69 7.69 0.58 5.82
N ILE A 70 6.58 0.11 5.22
CA ILE A 70 5.47 0.97 4.81
C ILE A 70 4.86 1.65 6.03
N LYS A 71 4.58 0.90 7.11
CA LYS A 71 4.03 1.47 8.35
C LYS A 71 4.93 2.54 8.99
N GLU A 72 6.24 2.50 8.76
CA GLU A 72 7.17 3.50 9.31
C GLU A 72 7.11 4.84 8.57
N VAL A 73 6.57 4.86 7.34
CA VAL A 73 6.44 6.08 6.50
C VAL A 73 5.00 6.56 6.31
N THR A 74 4.02 5.77 6.74
CA THR A 74 2.58 6.12 6.75
C THR A 74 2.14 6.58 8.12
#